data_AF-A0A6L8SZD7-F1
#
_entry.id   AF-A0A6L8SZD7-F1
#
_cell.length_a   1.000
_cell.length_b   1.000
_cell.length_c   1.000
_cell.angle_alpha   90.00
_cell.angle_beta   90.00
_cell.angle_gamma   90.00
#
_symmetry.space_group_name_H-M   'P 1'
#
loop_
_entity.id
_entity.type
_entity.pdbx_description
1 polymer ?
#
loop_
_entity_poly.entity_id
_entity_poly.type
_entity_poly.pdbx_seq_one_letter_code
_entity_poly.pdbx_strand_id
1 'polypeptide(L)'
;MDWRNRKYYLVTLPSSSYSHNACIKKLKEIRTVKISNPYDFDKDREYEYANCLIGFSNNVENSVLIILNSKWEYGYKAKYKEITKEMIGQ
;
A
#
# COMPACT_ATOMS: atom_id res chain seq x y z
N MET A 1 -9.47 -2.85 -18.72
CA MET A 1 -9.51 -2.24 -17.36
C MET A 1 -9.61 -0.75 -17.55
N ASP A 2 -10.63 -0.09 -17.00
CA ASP A 2 -10.82 1.36 -17.19
C ASP A 2 -9.94 2.12 -16.18
N TRP A 3 -9.04 2.96 -16.69
CA TRP A 3 -8.00 3.62 -15.88
C TRP A 3 -8.46 4.95 -15.30
N ARG A 4 -9.68 5.40 -15.65
CA ARG A 4 -10.26 6.67 -15.23
C ARG A 4 -10.87 6.64 -13.82
N ASN A 5 -11.22 5.45 -13.31
CA ASN A 5 -11.86 5.25 -12.00
C ASN A 5 -10.92 4.57 -10.99
N ARG A 6 -9.69 5.08 -10.87
CA ARG A 6 -8.74 4.58 -9.87
C ARG A 6 -8.76 5.44 -8.62
N LYS A 7 -8.76 4.77 -7.47
CA LYS A 7 -8.42 5.35 -6.18
C LYS A 7 -6.94 5.16 -5.91
N TYR A 8 -6.36 6.10 -5.18
CA TYR A 8 -4.94 6.13 -4.85
C TYR A 8 -4.78 6.37 -3.37
N TYR A 9 -4.12 5.44 -2.68
CA TYR A 9 -3.83 5.56 -1.25
C TYR A 9 -2.33 5.73 -1.05
N LEU A 10 -1.94 6.73 -0.26
CA LEU A 10 -0.61 6.77 0.34
C LEU A 10 -0.64 5.88 1.58
N VAL A 11 0.22 4.87 1.62
CA VAL A 11 0.21 3.84 2.66
C VAL A 11 1.55 3.82 3.36
N THR A 12 1.53 3.93 4.69
CA THR A 12 2.67 3.69 5.56
C THR A 12 2.57 2.26 6.08
N LEU A 13 3.46 1.40 5.60
CA LEU A 13 3.53 0.00 6.03
C LEU A 13 4.33 -0.12 7.33
N PRO A 14 4.07 -1.15 8.14
CA PRO A 14 4.86 -1.44 9.34
C PRO A 14 6.36 -1.61 9.02
N SER A 15 7.24 -1.10 9.89
CA SER A 15 8.70 -1.20 9.71
C SER A 15 9.26 -2.61 9.83
N SER A 16 8.49 -3.57 10.38
CA SER A 16 8.90 -4.97 10.42
C SER A 16 8.91 -5.53 8.99
N SER A 17 10.09 -5.98 8.53
CA SER A 17 10.31 -6.59 7.21
C SER A 17 9.31 -7.71 6.92
N TYR A 18 8.96 -8.51 7.94
CA TYR A 18 7.96 -9.57 7.82
C TYR A 18 6.55 -9.03 7.59
N SER A 19 6.12 -8.06 8.40
CA SER A 19 4.80 -7.42 8.26
C SER A 19 4.66 -6.65 6.95
N HIS A 20 5.72 -5.93 6.54
CA HIS A 20 5.80 -5.25 5.26
C HIS A 20 5.60 -6.23 4.10
N ASN A 21 6.44 -7.27 4.04
CA ASN A 21 6.44 -8.22 2.93
C ASN A 21 5.12 -9.01 2.86
N ALA A 22 4.55 -9.38 4.01
CA ALA A 22 3.25 -10.07 4.07
C ALA A 22 2.12 -9.18 3.52
N CYS A 23 2.06 -7.92 3.94
CA CYS A 23 1.06 -6.97 3.46
C CYS A 23 1.20 -6.72 1.94
N ILE A 24 2.42 -6.47 1.46
CA ILE A 24 2.71 -6.30 0.02
C ILE A 24 2.32 -7.53 -0.79
N LYS A 25 2.66 -8.73 -0.30
CA LYS A 25 2.31 -9.99 -0.98
C LYS A 25 0.80 -10.12 -1.14
N LYS A 26 0.03 -9.82 -0.08
CA LYS A 26 -1.43 -9.86 -0.11
C LYS A 26 -2.02 -8.82 -1.05
N LEU A 27 -1.48 -7.60 -1.08
CA LEU A 27 -1.91 -6.56 -2.02
C LEU A 27 -1.66 -6.98 -3.48
N LYS A 28 -0.51 -7.64 -3.76
CA LYS A 28 -0.16 -8.15 -5.10
C LYS A 28 -1.04 -9.33 -5.56
N GLU A 29 -1.73 -10.03 -4.64
CA GLU A 29 -2.73 -11.05 -5.01
C GLU A 29 -3.95 -10.41 -5.70
N ILE A 30 -4.22 -9.11 -5.48
CA ILE A 30 -5.27 -8.36 -6.18
C ILE A 30 -4.70 -7.84 -7.51
N ARG A 31 -5.05 -8.50 -8.61
CA ARG A 31 -4.52 -8.21 -9.98
C ARG A 31 -4.65 -6.75 -10.44
N THR A 32 -5.62 -6.02 -9.89
CA THR A 32 -5.91 -4.62 -10.24
C THR A 32 -5.17 -3.60 -9.38
N VAL A 33 -4.50 -4.05 -8.31
CA VAL A 33 -3.67 -3.21 -7.44
C VAL A 33 -2.32 -2.99 -8.09
N LYS A 34 -1.93 -1.72 -8.21
CA LYS A 34 -0.58 -1.29 -8.55
C LYS A 34 0.05 -0.65 -7.33
N ILE A 35 1.22 -1.13 -6.96
CA ILE A 35 2.02 -0.56 -5.88
C ILE A 35 3.17 0.16 -6.54
N SER A 36 3.24 1.48 -6.37
CA SER A 36 4.38 2.29 -6.77
C SER A 36 5.09 2.68 -5.48
N ASN A 37 6.36 2.30 -5.35
CA ASN A 37 7.13 2.72 -4.21
C ASN A 37 7.73 4.10 -4.54
N PRO A 38 7.35 5.19 -3.87
CA PRO A 38 8.02 6.48 -4.05
C PRO A 38 9.47 6.45 -3.53
N TYR A 39 9.81 5.49 -2.67
CA TYR A 39 11.14 5.30 -2.14
C TYR A 39 11.54 3.85 -2.35
N ASP A 40 12.51 3.58 -3.23
CA ASP A 40 13.42 2.43 -3.06
C ASP A 40 14.05 2.62 -1.66
N PHE A 41 13.34 2.18 -0.62
CA PHE A 41 13.83 2.34 0.74
C PHE A 41 15.04 1.43 0.84
N ASP A 42 16.19 2.09 0.90
CA ASP A 42 17.47 1.63 1.42
C ASP A 42 17.35 0.25 2.04
N LYS A 43 17.93 -0.74 1.37
CA LYS A 43 18.18 -2.07 1.97
C LYS A 43 19.03 -1.96 3.25
N ASP A 44 19.55 -0.77 3.55
CA ASP A 44 20.44 -0.43 4.64
C ASP A 44 19.77 0.28 5.84
N ARG A 45 18.48 0.66 5.80
CA ARG A 45 17.78 1.23 6.97
C ARG A 45 16.87 0.20 7.64
N GLU A 46 17.39 -0.39 8.69
CA GLU A 46 16.83 -1.55 9.41
C GLU A 46 15.47 -1.29 10.10
N TYR A 47 15.00 -0.03 10.25
CA TYR A 47 13.86 0.27 11.14
C TYR A 47 12.87 1.39 10.75
N GLU A 48 12.94 1.98 9.55
CA GLU A 48 12.02 3.09 9.19
C GLU A 48 10.81 2.65 8.35
N TYR A 49 9.65 3.17 8.71
CA TYR A 49 8.36 2.86 8.07
C TYR A 49 8.40 3.15 6.56
N ALA A 50 8.13 2.12 5.74
CA ALA A 50 8.10 2.28 4.29
C ALA A 50 6.77 2.87 3.83
N ASN A 51 6.84 4.00 3.12
CA ASN A 51 5.68 4.61 2.47
C ASN A 51 5.57 4.12 1.04
N CYS A 52 4.41 3.62 0.62
CA CYS A 52 4.11 3.24 -0.74
C CYS A 52 2.81 3.87 -1.25
N LEU A 53 2.74 4.10 -2.55
CA LEU A 53 1.53 4.52 -3.23
C LEU A 53 0.82 3.28 -3.76
N ILE A 54 -0.45 3.11 -3.42
CA ILE A 54 -1.29 2.02 -3.94
C ILE A 54 -2.38 2.60 -4.81
N GLY A 55 -2.39 2.26 -6.09
CA GLY A 55 -3.46 2.60 -7.03
C GLY A 55 -4.29 1.37 -7.38
N PHE A 56 -5.62 1.46 -7.33
CA PHE A 56 -6.52 0.33 -7.59
C PHE A 56 -7.88 0.79 -8.12
N SER A 57 -8.65 -0.13 -8.70
CA SER A 57 -10.03 0.15 -9.14
C SER A 57 -11.00 0.17 -7.96
N ASN A 58 -12.01 1.05 -8.01
CA ASN A 58 -12.99 1.20 -6.92
C ASN A 58 -13.67 -0.11 -6.50
N ASN A 59 -13.86 -1.05 -7.43
CA ASN A 59 -14.52 -2.33 -7.14
C ASN A 59 -13.71 -3.28 -6.23
N VAL A 60 -12.41 -3.03 -6.01
CA VAL A 60 -11.56 -3.82 -5.10
C VAL A 60 -11.18 -3.07 -3.83
N GLU A 61 -11.74 -1.88 -3.62
CA GLU A 61 -11.42 -1.03 -2.47
C GLU A 61 -11.64 -1.76 -1.13
N ASN A 62 -12.77 -2.44 -0.96
CA ASN A 62 -13.05 -3.19 0.27
C ASN A 62 -11.99 -4.26 0.54
N SER A 63 -11.53 -4.98 -0.49
CA SER A 63 -10.49 -6.00 -0.36
C SER A 63 -9.15 -5.36 0.05
N VAL A 64 -8.80 -4.21 -0.54
CA VAL A 64 -7.61 -3.44 -0.16
C VAL A 64 -7.71 -2.97 1.29
N LEU A 65 -8.84 -2.40 1.70
CA LEU A 65 -9.08 -1.94 3.06
C LEU A 65 -9.00 -3.07 4.09
N ILE A 66 -9.50 -4.26 3.77
CA ILE A 66 -9.39 -5.45 4.63
C ILE A 66 -7.91 -5.79 4.87
N ILE A 67 -7.09 -5.79 3.82
CA ILE A 67 -5.65 -6.08 3.93
C ILE A 67 -4.94 -5.00 4.75
N LEU A 68 -5.19 -3.71 4.47
CA LEU A 68 -4.54 -2.61 5.18
C LEU A 68 -4.92 -2.56 6.67
N ASN A 69 -6.17 -2.91 7.01
CA ASN A 69 -6.65 -2.94 8.39
C ASN A 69 -6.38 -4.26 9.12
N SER A 70 -5.85 -5.27 8.43
CA SER A 70 -5.46 -6.54 9.05
C SER A 70 -4.36 -6.30 10.09
N LYS A 71 -4.41 -7.05 11.19
CA LYS A 71 -3.31 -7.09 12.16
C LYS A 71 -2.21 -7.96 11.58
N TRP A 72 -1.07 -7.36 11.33
CA TRP A 72 0.14 -8.07 10.95
C TRP A 72 0.92 -8.48 12.20
N GLU A 73 2.14 -8.99 12.01
CA GLU A 73 2.97 -9.47 13.11
C GLU A 73 3.13 -8.38 14.18
N TYR A 74 3.17 -8.79 15.45
CA TYR A 74 3.20 -7.89 16.61
C TYR A 74 2.01 -6.90 16.72
N GLY A 75 0.92 -7.14 15.97
CA GLY A 75 -0.27 -6.31 16.01
C GLY A 75 -0.16 -5.02 15.20
N TYR A 76 0.91 -4.84 14.42
CA TYR A 76 1.06 -3.66 13.57
C TYR A 76 -0.02 -3.60 12.47
N LYS A 77 -0.42 -2.38 12.12
CA LYS A 77 -1.39 -2.09 11.06
C LYS A 77 -0.79 -1.09 10.09
N ALA A 78 -1.16 -1.21 8.83
CA ALA A 78 -0.81 -0.18 7.87
C ALA A 78 -1.62 1.09 8.18
N LYS A 79 -1.00 2.25 8.01
CA LYS A 79 -1.72 3.53 7.98
C LYS A 79 -1.92 3.90 6.52
N TYR A 80 -3.05 4.49 6.18
CA TYR A 80 -3.32 4.90 4.81
C TYR A 80 -4.13 6.18 4.77
N LYS A 81 -3.94 6.94 3.69
CA LYS A 81 -4.69 8.14 3.37
C LYS A 81 -5.07 8.12 1.90
N GLU A 82 -6.35 8.31 1.60
CA GLU A 82 -6.80 8.53 0.23
C GLU A 82 -6.24 9.84 -0.31
N ILE A 83 -5.70 9.81 -1.52
CA ILE A 83 -5.15 10.95 -2.23
C ILE A 83 -5.69 10.99 -3.65
N THR A 84 -5.72 12.18 -4.25
CA THR A 84 -6.15 12.33 -5.64
C THR A 84 -4.99 12.11 -6.60
N LYS A 85 -5.30 11.87 -7.87
CA LYS A 85 -4.29 11.76 -8.93
C LYS A 85 -3.45 13.04 -9.06
N GLU A 86 -4.03 14.20 -8.80
CA GLU A 86 -3.34 15.50 -8.85
C GLU A 86 -2.29 15.63 -7.73
N MET A 87 -2.58 15.08 -6.54
CA MET A 87 -1.65 15.09 -5.41
C MET A 87 -0.41 14.20 -5.63
N ILE A 88 -0.46 13.28 -6.59
CA ILE A 88 0.63 12.34 -6.90
C ILE A 88 1.68 13.00 -7.80
N GLY A 89 1.38 14.18 -8.38
CA GLY A 89 2.25 14.85 -9.35
C GLY A 89 2.36 14.02 -10.63
N GLN A 90 1.48 14.31 -11.60
CA GLN A 90 1.71 13.96 -13.00
C GLN A 90 1.90 15.24 -13.80
#